data_AF-A0A954X1S8-F1
#
_entry.id   AF-A0A954X1S8-F1
#
_cell.length_a   1.000
_cell.length_b   1.000
_cell.length_c   1.000
_cell.angle_alpha   90.00
_cell.angle_beta   90.00
_cell.angle_gamma   90.00
#
_symmetry.space_group_name_H-M   'P 1'
#
loop_
_entity.id
_entity.type
_entity.pdbx_description
1 polymer ?
#
loop_
_entity_poly.entity_id
_entity_poly.type
_entity_poly.pdbx_seq_one_letter_code
_entity_poly.pdbx_strand_id
1 'polypeptide(L)'
;MRRLGREDRIAADRVVEIQGDWSEPHRAADRLRASSDFAAASERYSAALRTESRGWVQRRLLADLAVCYANTGQVALAADAFQRLTADDAATPYLYAMPLNWQTTQPDAALAAQARNWLRDGGSESARLLGASWLLATQDRAAALAALNTLTASDDARVALLAEAQVSQNQLVQITAEQAASWREQLDRLPEDLRAGPTFVVGQAFARLEQSETAALLLMRVPILHADQADLAAACLTLAARQLENLGQSKDAARLYREVIAKHAGGRHAQEAEARLRTLSQNTDK
;
A
#
# COMPACT_ATOMS: atom_id res chain seq x y z
N MET A 1 22.14 -3.82 34.44
CA MET A 1 23.13 -2.73 34.62
C MET A 1 22.52 -1.45 34.03
N ARG A 2 21.89 -0.60 34.86
CA ARG A 2 21.24 0.65 34.41
C ARG A 2 22.35 1.65 34.06
N ARG A 3 22.56 1.94 32.78
CA ARG A 3 23.30 3.14 32.36
C ARG A 3 22.37 4.34 32.55
N LEU A 4 22.90 5.37 33.19
CA LEU A 4 22.31 6.71 33.25
C LEU A 4 21.85 7.15 31.86
N GLY A 5 20.64 7.70 31.78
CA GLY A 5 19.97 8.11 30.54
C GLY A 5 20.74 9.21 29.83
N ARG A 6 21.67 8.80 28.96
CA ARG A 6 22.29 9.68 27.98
C ARG A 6 21.37 9.74 26.78
N GLU A 7 20.88 10.93 26.48
CA GLU A 7 20.10 11.18 25.27
C GLU A 7 21.09 11.41 24.12
N ASP A 8 21.22 10.44 23.23
CA ASP A 8 22.02 10.54 22.02
C ASP A 8 21.09 10.83 20.83
N ARG A 9 21.33 11.94 20.12
CA ARG A 9 20.62 12.26 18.87
C ARG A 9 21.32 11.56 17.70
N ILE A 10 20.64 10.62 17.07
CA ILE A 10 21.11 9.91 15.88
C ILE A 10 20.27 10.39 14.71
N ALA A 11 20.92 10.76 13.60
CA ALA A 11 20.22 11.09 12.37
C ALA A 11 19.43 9.86 11.87
N ALA A 12 18.17 10.05 11.48
CA ALA A 12 17.25 8.95 11.19
C ALA A 12 17.76 8.02 10.07
N ASP A 13 18.46 8.58 9.09
CA ASP A 13 19.11 7.86 7.99
C ASP A 13 20.26 6.92 8.42
N ARG A 14 20.73 7.05 9.67
CA ARG A 14 21.77 6.18 10.26
C ARG A 14 21.21 5.10 11.18
N VAL A 15 19.90 5.07 11.41
CA VAL A 15 19.26 4.07 12.27
C VAL A 15 18.95 2.82 11.45
N VAL A 16 19.71 1.75 11.68
CA VAL A 16 19.50 0.45 11.01
C VAL A 16 18.39 -0.36 11.70
N GLU A 17 18.35 -0.32 13.03
CA GLU A 17 17.40 -1.10 13.82
C GLU A 17 17.14 -0.39 15.16
N ILE A 18 15.90 -0.45 15.64
CA ILE A 18 15.52 -0.03 16.99
C ILE A 18 15.22 -1.28 17.80
N GLN A 19 16.08 -1.61 18.75
CA GLN A 19 15.84 -2.65 19.74
C GLN A 19 15.31 -2.01 21.03
N GLY A 20 14.23 -2.57 21.57
CA GLY A 20 13.63 -2.07 22.80
C GLY A 20 12.94 -3.18 23.58
N ASP A 21 12.68 -2.90 24.86
CA ASP A 21 11.82 -3.74 25.68
C ASP A 21 10.37 -3.59 25.18
N TRP A 22 9.98 -4.50 24.28
CA TRP A 22 8.63 -4.60 23.76
C TRP A 22 7.71 -5.28 24.78
N SER A 23 6.43 -4.90 24.82
CA SER A 23 5.45 -5.63 25.60
C SER A 23 5.15 -6.99 24.96
N GLU A 24 4.65 -7.96 25.74
CA GLU A 24 4.27 -9.25 25.15
C GLU A 24 3.17 -9.14 24.09
N PRO A 25 2.13 -8.29 24.25
CA PRO A 25 1.16 -8.05 23.18
C PRO A 25 1.79 -7.53 21.89
N HIS A 26 2.80 -6.64 21.96
CA HIS A 26 3.51 -6.14 20.78
C HIS A 26 4.23 -7.28 20.06
N ARG A 27 5.07 -8.05 20.77
CA ARG A 27 5.79 -9.19 20.15
C ARG A 27 4.84 -10.23 19.57
N ALA A 28 3.72 -10.49 20.24
CA ALA A 28 2.70 -11.40 19.72
C ALA A 28 2.06 -10.87 18.43
N ALA A 29 1.77 -9.57 18.37
CA ALA A 29 1.24 -8.92 17.17
C ALA A 29 2.22 -9.00 16.00
N ASP A 30 3.51 -8.74 16.22
CA ASP A 30 4.54 -8.83 15.17
C ASP A 30 4.62 -10.24 14.58
N ARG A 31 4.57 -11.28 15.41
CA ARG A 31 4.55 -12.68 14.95
C ARG A 31 3.32 -12.98 14.09
N LEU A 32 2.15 -12.53 14.53
CA LEU A 32 0.89 -12.73 13.79
C LEU A 32 0.87 -11.97 12.46
N ARG A 33 1.36 -10.74 12.44
CA ARG A 33 1.50 -9.96 11.21
C ARG A 33 2.49 -10.61 10.24
N ALA A 34 3.62 -11.12 10.73
CA ALA A 34 4.60 -11.83 9.91
C ALA A 34 4.03 -13.12 9.29
N SER A 35 3.05 -13.76 9.94
CA SER A 35 2.29 -14.88 9.38
C SER A 35 1.02 -14.46 8.61
N SER A 36 0.88 -13.17 8.30
CA SER A 36 -0.28 -12.59 7.60
C SER A 36 -1.63 -12.76 8.30
N ASP A 37 -1.65 -13.06 9.60
CA ASP A 37 -2.86 -13.06 10.44
C ASP A 37 -3.14 -11.64 10.93
N PHE A 38 -3.52 -10.77 10.00
CA PHE A 38 -3.74 -9.35 10.26
C PHE A 38 -4.89 -9.07 11.22
N ALA A 39 -5.91 -9.93 11.23
CA ALA A 39 -7.05 -9.82 12.14
C ALA A 39 -6.57 -10.01 13.59
N ALA A 40 -5.93 -11.14 13.90
CA ALA A 40 -5.42 -11.38 15.24
C ALA A 40 -4.30 -10.40 15.62
N ALA A 41 -3.45 -9.99 14.67
CA ALA A 41 -2.42 -8.99 14.90
C ALA A 41 -3.03 -7.65 15.35
N SER A 42 -4.13 -7.19 14.72
CA SER A 42 -4.79 -5.94 15.07
C SER A 42 -5.31 -5.92 16.51
N GLU A 43 -5.84 -7.05 17.00
CA GLU A 43 -6.28 -7.18 18.39
C GLU A 43 -5.11 -7.05 19.37
N ARG A 44 -3.97 -7.67 19.03
CA ARG A 44 -2.74 -7.65 19.85
C ARG A 44 -2.06 -6.29 19.85
N TYR A 45 -1.96 -5.61 18.71
CA TYR A 45 -1.47 -4.24 18.65
C TYR A 45 -2.38 -3.27 19.42
N SER A 46 -3.69 -3.43 19.32
CA SER A 46 -4.65 -2.64 20.11
C SER A 46 -4.46 -2.86 21.61
N ALA A 47 -4.17 -4.10 22.05
CA ALA A 47 -3.84 -4.40 23.43
C ALA A 47 -2.52 -3.76 23.88
N ALA A 48 -1.48 -3.80 23.03
CA ALA A 48 -0.20 -3.14 23.30
C ALA A 48 -0.39 -1.62 23.47
N LEU A 49 -1.13 -0.99 22.56
CA LEU A 49 -1.35 0.46 22.53
C LEU A 49 -2.02 0.99 23.81
N ARG A 50 -2.92 0.22 24.43
CA ARG A 50 -3.58 0.60 25.70
C ARG A 50 -2.63 0.72 26.89
N THR A 51 -1.50 0.01 26.85
CA THR A 51 -0.55 -0.06 27.98
C THR A 51 0.77 0.64 27.70
N GLU A 52 1.02 1.01 26.45
CA GLU A 52 2.25 1.67 26.03
C GLU A 52 2.22 3.15 26.42
N SER A 53 3.31 3.67 26.99
CA SER A 53 3.43 5.07 27.41
C SER A 53 4.43 5.86 26.57
N ARG A 54 5.30 5.18 25.81
CA ARG A 54 6.31 5.82 24.95
C ARG A 54 5.65 6.28 23.65
N GLY A 55 5.56 7.59 23.44
CA GLY A 55 4.88 8.17 22.25
C GLY A 55 5.40 7.63 20.92
N TRP A 56 6.71 7.48 20.76
CA TRP A 56 7.28 6.92 19.52
C TRP A 56 6.88 5.46 19.26
N VAL A 57 6.65 4.66 20.31
CA VAL A 57 6.16 3.28 20.19
C VAL A 57 4.66 3.30 19.87
N GLN A 58 3.89 4.18 20.50
CA GLN A 58 2.47 4.35 20.17
C GLN A 58 2.27 4.70 18.70
N ARG A 59 3.10 5.61 18.14
CA ARG A 59 3.09 5.95 16.71
C ARG A 59 3.35 4.74 15.82
N ARG A 60 4.36 3.92 16.14
CA ARG A 60 4.61 2.67 15.42
C ARG A 60 3.42 1.72 15.50
N LEU A 61 2.84 1.52 16.70
CA LEU A 61 1.68 0.66 16.88
C LEU A 61 0.46 1.15 16.08
N LEU A 62 0.26 2.46 15.96
CA LEU A 62 -0.79 3.05 15.12
C LEU A 62 -0.55 2.78 13.63
N ALA A 63 0.69 2.91 13.16
CA ALA A 63 1.06 2.54 11.80
C ALA A 63 0.80 1.05 11.52
N ASP A 64 1.21 0.19 12.43
CA ASP A 64 1.04 -1.26 12.30
C ASP A 64 -0.45 -1.66 12.35
N LEU A 65 -1.26 -0.99 13.18
CA LEU A 65 -2.71 -1.12 13.18
C LEU A 65 -3.33 -0.68 11.85
N ALA A 66 -2.91 0.45 11.29
CA ALA A 66 -3.41 0.94 10.02
C ALA A 66 -3.15 -0.08 8.89
N VAL A 67 -1.95 -0.67 8.85
CA VAL A 67 -1.61 -1.75 7.92
C VAL A 67 -2.51 -2.98 8.14
N CYS A 68 -2.67 -3.45 9.37
CA CYS A 68 -3.55 -4.60 9.65
C CYS A 68 -5.00 -4.36 9.26
N TYR A 69 -5.55 -3.17 9.55
CA TYR A 69 -6.91 -2.81 9.17
C TYR A 69 -7.07 -2.72 7.65
N ALA A 70 -6.09 -2.14 6.94
CA ALA A 70 -6.12 -2.08 5.48
C ALA A 70 -6.14 -3.49 4.85
N ASN A 71 -5.31 -4.41 5.36
CA ASN A 71 -5.25 -5.79 4.89
C ASN A 71 -6.52 -6.62 5.20
N THR A 72 -7.31 -6.20 6.18
CA THR A 72 -8.59 -6.85 6.51
C THR A 72 -9.79 -6.13 5.88
N GLY A 73 -9.56 -5.16 4.98
CA GLY A 73 -10.61 -4.39 4.32
C GLY A 73 -11.32 -3.38 5.22
N GLN A 74 -10.86 -3.19 6.47
CA GLN A 74 -11.42 -2.26 7.44
C GLN A 74 -10.85 -0.85 7.22
N VAL A 75 -11.04 -0.30 6.02
CA VAL A 75 -10.41 0.95 5.56
C VAL A 75 -10.70 2.14 6.48
N ALA A 76 -11.94 2.25 6.98
CA ALA A 76 -12.33 3.32 7.90
C ALA A 76 -11.51 3.31 9.20
N LEU A 77 -11.25 2.12 9.76
CA LEU A 77 -10.41 1.95 10.95
C LEU A 77 -8.93 2.19 10.64
N ALA A 78 -8.47 1.75 9.46
CA ALA A 78 -7.12 2.02 8.99
C ALA A 78 -6.86 3.53 8.91
N ALA A 79 -7.82 4.27 8.33
CA ALA A 79 -7.76 5.71 8.20
C ALA A 79 -7.80 6.43 9.55
N ASP A 80 -8.60 5.98 10.51
CA ASP A 80 -8.63 6.53 11.87
C ASP A 80 -7.28 6.34 12.58
N ALA A 81 -6.73 5.12 12.56
CA ALA A 81 -5.42 4.83 13.15
C ALA A 81 -4.32 5.71 12.52
N PHE A 82 -4.34 5.85 11.19
CA PHE A 82 -3.39 6.69 10.47
C PHE A 82 -3.57 8.19 10.76
N GLN A 83 -4.80 8.68 10.88
CA GLN A 83 -5.04 10.09 11.24
C GLN A 83 -4.56 10.42 12.65
N ARG A 84 -4.80 9.52 13.61
CA ARG A 84 -4.27 9.65 14.97
C ARG A 84 -2.75 9.71 14.98
N LEU A 85 -2.10 8.91 14.13
CA LEU A 85 -0.65 8.96 13.94
C LEU A 85 -0.20 10.33 13.41
N THR A 86 -0.81 10.85 12.34
CA THR A 86 -0.40 12.14 11.75
C THR A 86 -0.81 13.36 12.58
N ALA A 87 -1.84 13.23 13.42
CA ALA A 87 -2.22 14.28 14.36
C ALA A 87 -1.20 14.43 15.50
N ASP A 88 -0.57 13.33 15.91
CA ASP A 88 0.53 13.34 16.90
C ASP A 88 1.86 13.76 16.26
N ASP A 89 2.14 13.32 15.03
CA ASP A 89 3.36 13.63 14.30
C ASP A 89 3.11 13.72 12.79
N ALA A 90 2.92 14.94 12.28
CA ALA A 90 2.71 15.18 10.86
C ALA A 90 3.94 14.81 10.00
N ALA A 91 5.14 14.81 10.59
CA ALA A 91 6.39 14.44 9.92
C ALA A 91 6.76 12.95 10.14
N THR A 92 5.80 12.14 10.59
CA THR A 92 5.99 10.71 10.88
C THR A 92 6.73 9.98 9.75
N PRO A 93 7.68 9.08 10.07
CA PRO A 93 8.31 8.23 9.06
C PRO A 93 7.36 7.15 8.54
N TYR A 94 6.25 6.88 9.23
CA TYR A 94 5.34 5.78 8.90
C TYR A 94 4.27 6.16 7.87
N LEU A 95 4.63 6.99 6.88
CA LEU A 95 3.70 7.43 5.84
C LEU A 95 3.24 6.27 4.95
N TYR A 96 4.02 5.19 4.87
CA TYR A 96 3.68 3.96 4.14
C TYR A 96 2.40 3.29 4.66
N ALA A 97 2.01 3.55 5.91
CA ALA A 97 0.83 2.97 6.53
C ALA A 97 -0.48 3.64 6.08
N MET A 98 -0.40 4.70 5.26
CA MET A 98 -1.58 5.38 4.74
C MET A 98 -2.39 4.46 3.81
N PRO A 99 -3.69 4.21 4.09
CA PRO A 99 -4.50 3.26 3.34
C PRO A 99 -5.03 3.88 2.03
N LEU A 100 -4.13 4.15 1.09
CA LEU A 100 -4.45 4.74 -0.22
C LEU A 100 -5.07 3.70 -1.18
N ASN A 101 -6.06 4.14 -1.96
CA ASN A 101 -6.75 3.28 -2.93
C ASN A 101 -5.99 3.18 -4.27
N TRP A 102 -4.97 2.31 -4.33
CA TRP A 102 -4.16 2.10 -5.54
C TRP A 102 -4.84 1.27 -6.64
N GLN A 103 -5.94 0.60 -6.32
CA GLN A 103 -6.62 -0.30 -7.24
C GLN A 103 -7.94 0.27 -7.75
N THR A 104 -8.23 1.54 -7.48
CA THR A 104 -9.45 2.26 -7.89
C THR A 104 -10.74 1.52 -7.53
N THR A 105 -10.74 0.80 -6.41
CA THR A 105 -11.94 0.06 -5.96
C THR A 105 -13.01 1.07 -5.55
N GLN A 106 -14.26 0.84 -5.96
CA GLN A 106 -15.37 1.72 -5.59
C GLN A 106 -15.67 1.56 -4.09
N PRO A 107 -15.59 2.64 -3.29
CA PRO A 107 -15.96 2.58 -1.88
C PRO A 107 -17.48 2.40 -1.72
N ASP A 108 -17.89 1.81 -0.60
CA ASP A 108 -19.30 1.87 -0.19
C ASP A 108 -19.72 3.30 0.20
N ALA A 109 -21.02 3.49 0.42
CA ALA A 109 -21.57 4.82 0.71
C ALA A 109 -21.03 5.43 2.02
N ALA A 110 -20.74 4.60 3.03
CA ALA A 110 -20.24 5.07 4.33
C ALA A 110 -18.79 5.55 4.20
N LEU A 111 -17.93 4.75 3.57
CA LEU A 111 -16.54 5.11 3.29
C LEU A 111 -16.45 6.32 2.35
N ALA A 112 -17.31 6.41 1.33
CA ALA A 112 -17.36 7.58 0.45
C ALA A 112 -17.73 8.87 1.22
N ALA A 113 -18.69 8.79 2.15
CA ALA A 113 -19.03 9.92 3.01
C ALA A 113 -17.85 10.33 3.91
N GLN A 114 -17.15 9.35 4.50
CA GLN A 114 -15.98 9.60 5.33
C GLN A 114 -14.82 10.20 4.52
N ALA A 115 -14.57 9.69 3.32
CA ALA A 115 -13.54 10.21 2.41
C ALA A 115 -13.81 11.66 1.99
N ARG A 116 -15.08 12.04 1.79
CA ARG A 116 -15.46 13.46 1.57
C ARG A 116 -15.17 14.35 2.77
N ASN A 117 -15.25 13.81 3.99
CA ASN A 117 -14.90 14.56 5.19
C ASN A 117 -13.38 14.72 5.29
N TRP A 118 -12.60 13.67 4.99
CA TRP A 118 -11.13 13.79 4.95
C TRP A 118 -10.66 14.78 3.88
N LEU A 119 -11.32 14.81 2.72
CA LEU A 119 -11.01 15.73 1.63
C LEU A 119 -11.24 17.20 1.98
N ARG A 120 -12.35 17.50 2.69
CA ARG A 120 -12.79 18.87 3.00
C ARG A 120 -12.26 19.39 4.33
N ASP A 121 -12.37 18.56 5.37
CA ASP A 121 -12.24 18.96 6.77
C ASP A 121 -11.06 18.25 7.46
N GLY A 122 -10.30 17.40 6.75
CA GLY A 122 -9.27 16.53 7.31
C GLY A 122 -8.04 17.22 7.92
N GLY A 123 -8.00 18.57 7.92
CA GLY A 123 -7.01 19.39 8.62
C GLY A 123 -5.54 19.28 8.15
N SER A 124 -5.18 18.23 7.40
CA SER A 124 -3.82 17.93 6.96
C SER A 124 -3.79 17.52 5.48
N GLU A 125 -2.63 17.69 4.85
CA GLU A 125 -2.42 17.27 3.46
C GLU A 125 -2.53 15.74 3.29
N SER A 126 -2.09 14.97 4.29
CA SER A 126 -2.23 13.51 4.31
C SER A 126 -3.69 13.06 4.34
N ALA A 127 -4.55 13.73 5.13
CA ALA A 127 -5.98 13.42 5.13
C ALA A 127 -6.64 13.77 3.78
N ARG A 128 -6.25 14.89 3.18
CA ARG A 128 -6.73 15.28 1.83
C ARG A 128 -6.30 14.26 0.76
N LEU A 129 -5.05 13.82 0.79
CA LEU A 129 -4.51 12.78 -0.10
C LEU A 129 -5.30 11.46 0.06
N LEU A 130 -5.52 11.04 1.31
CA LEU A 130 -6.30 9.86 1.63
C LEU A 130 -7.73 9.95 1.08
N GLY A 131 -8.45 11.03 1.42
CA GLY A 131 -9.81 11.27 0.95
C GLY A 131 -9.90 11.30 -0.57
N ALA A 132 -8.97 11.97 -1.24
CA ALA A 132 -8.96 12.05 -2.69
C ALA A 132 -8.75 10.67 -3.34
N SER A 133 -7.83 9.85 -2.82
CA SER A 133 -7.55 8.51 -3.38
C SER A 133 -8.80 7.62 -3.43
N TRP A 134 -9.64 7.66 -2.40
CA TRP A 134 -10.87 6.87 -2.33
C TRP A 134 -12.01 7.43 -3.19
N LEU A 135 -11.98 8.73 -3.49
CA LEU A 135 -13.03 9.39 -4.27
C LEU A 135 -12.80 9.34 -5.79
N LEU A 136 -11.63 8.92 -6.26
CA LEU A 136 -11.30 8.80 -7.69
C LEU A 136 -12.26 7.89 -8.48
N ALA A 137 -12.81 6.85 -7.84
CA ALA A 137 -13.74 5.89 -8.44
C ALA A 137 -15.22 6.24 -8.19
N THR A 138 -15.52 7.48 -7.78
CA THR A 138 -16.87 7.93 -7.41
C THR A 138 -17.34 9.10 -8.28
N GLN A 139 -18.57 9.56 -8.06
CA GLN A 139 -19.08 10.80 -8.65
C GLN A 139 -18.27 12.05 -8.26
N ASP A 140 -17.55 12.00 -7.13
CA ASP A 140 -16.74 13.12 -6.63
C ASP A 140 -15.34 13.17 -7.27
N ARG A 141 -15.10 12.39 -8.33
CA ARG A 141 -13.81 12.26 -9.03
C ARG A 141 -13.19 13.60 -9.42
N ALA A 142 -13.98 14.55 -9.92
CA ALA A 142 -13.47 15.86 -10.34
C ALA A 142 -12.88 16.65 -9.16
N ALA A 143 -13.56 16.65 -8.01
CA ALA A 143 -13.07 17.30 -6.79
C ALA A 143 -11.83 16.59 -6.24
N ALA A 144 -11.82 15.25 -6.28
CA ALA A 144 -10.65 14.46 -5.89
C ALA A 144 -9.42 14.78 -6.75
N LEU A 145 -9.57 14.84 -8.07
CA LEU A 145 -8.49 15.21 -8.99
C LEU A 145 -7.98 16.62 -8.76
N ALA A 146 -8.88 17.59 -8.54
CA ALA A 146 -8.48 18.96 -8.23
C ALA A 146 -7.65 19.03 -6.93
N ALA A 147 -8.03 18.27 -5.90
CA ALA A 147 -7.28 18.20 -4.66
C ALA A 147 -5.90 17.54 -4.86
N LEU A 148 -5.82 16.42 -5.60
CA LEU A 148 -4.54 15.76 -5.89
C LEU A 148 -3.60 16.68 -6.67
N ASN A 149 -4.09 17.36 -7.71
CA ASN A 149 -3.29 18.34 -8.47
C ASN A 149 -2.82 19.52 -7.62
N THR A 150 -3.53 19.87 -6.54
CA THR A 150 -3.03 20.86 -5.58
C THR A 150 -1.91 20.27 -4.72
N LEU A 151 -2.07 19.01 -4.30
CA LEU A 151 -1.11 18.30 -3.44
C LEU A 151 0.20 17.95 -4.15
N THR A 152 0.25 17.90 -5.48
CA THR A 152 1.52 17.74 -6.22
C THR A 152 2.50 18.91 -5.99
N ALA A 153 2.01 20.03 -5.46
CA ALA A 153 2.83 21.18 -5.06
C ALA A 153 3.03 21.28 -3.53
N SER A 154 2.76 20.20 -2.77
CA SER A 154 2.99 20.14 -1.32
C SER A 154 4.48 20.36 -0.97
N ASP A 155 4.72 21.03 0.15
CA ASP A 155 6.06 21.18 0.72
C ASP A 155 6.63 19.84 1.25
N ASP A 156 5.76 18.89 1.60
CA ASP A 156 6.18 17.52 1.88
C ASP A 156 6.30 16.74 0.57
N ALA A 157 7.54 16.60 0.10
CA ALA A 157 7.87 15.89 -1.13
C ALA A 157 7.26 14.47 -1.21
N ARG A 158 7.06 13.80 -0.06
CA ARG A 158 6.46 12.46 -0.04
C ARG A 158 4.97 12.52 -0.41
N VAL A 159 4.24 13.50 0.14
CA VAL A 159 2.84 13.75 -0.19
C VAL A 159 2.71 14.16 -1.66
N ALA A 160 3.57 15.05 -2.13
CA ALA A 160 3.58 15.48 -3.53
C ALA A 160 3.77 14.32 -4.50
N LEU A 161 4.79 13.47 -4.28
CA LEU A 161 5.06 12.31 -5.14
C LEU A 161 3.95 11.25 -5.09
N LEU A 162 3.34 11.03 -3.92
CA LEU A 162 2.19 10.13 -3.80
C LEU A 162 0.95 10.69 -4.51
N ALA A 163 0.72 12.01 -4.45
CA ALA A 163 -0.35 12.67 -5.17
C ALA A 163 -0.15 12.57 -6.69
N GLU A 164 1.07 12.79 -7.18
CA GLU A 164 1.43 12.59 -8.60
C GLU A 164 1.10 11.17 -9.05
N ALA A 165 1.51 10.15 -8.29
CA ALA A 165 1.20 8.75 -8.61
C ALA A 165 -0.31 8.45 -8.61
N GLN A 166 -1.10 9.09 -7.74
CA GLN A 166 -2.57 8.98 -7.73
C GLN A 166 -3.21 9.66 -8.96
N VAL A 167 -2.69 10.81 -9.39
CA VAL A 167 -3.12 11.47 -10.64
C VAL A 167 -2.82 10.56 -11.84
N SER A 168 -1.63 9.98 -11.89
CA SER A 168 -1.18 9.08 -12.97
C SER A 168 -2.12 7.91 -13.23
N GLN A 169 -2.76 7.34 -12.21
CA GLN A 169 -3.76 6.27 -12.38
C GLN A 169 -4.89 6.65 -13.35
N ASN A 170 -5.26 7.93 -13.40
CA ASN A 170 -6.33 8.43 -14.26
C ASN A 170 -5.89 8.63 -15.72
N GLN A 171 -4.59 8.61 -16.00
CA GLN A 171 -4.01 8.84 -17.31
C GLN A 171 -3.67 7.53 -18.03
N LEU A 172 -3.80 6.38 -17.35
CA LEU A 172 -3.42 5.07 -17.88
C LEU A 172 -4.09 4.69 -19.20
N VAL A 173 -5.26 5.24 -19.54
CA VAL A 173 -5.96 4.93 -20.80
C VAL A 173 -5.26 5.52 -22.02
N GLN A 174 -4.58 6.66 -21.87
CA GLN A 174 -3.92 7.40 -22.95
C GLN A 174 -2.40 7.48 -22.76
N ILE A 175 -1.85 6.56 -21.96
CA ILE A 175 -0.45 6.57 -21.58
C ILE A 175 0.46 6.33 -22.79
N THR A 176 1.56 7.08 -22.91
CA THR A 176 2.62 6.83 -23.89
C THR A 176 3.83 6.15 -23.26
N ALA A 177 4.72 5.61 -24.09
CA ALA A 177 5.96 4.98 -23.63
C ALA A 177 6.87 5.97 -22.89
N GLU A 178 6.96 7.21 -23.36
CA GLU A 178 7.74 8.29 -22.74
C GLU A 178 7.19 8.66 -21.38
N GLN A 179 5.87 8.75 -21.25
CA GLN A 179 5.21 9.01 -19.97
C GLN A 179 5.44 7.87 -18.98
N ALA A 180 5.28 6.61 -19.41
CA ALA A 180 5.54 5.45 -18.56
C ALA A 180 7.01 5.39 -18.10
N ALA A 181 7.96 5.71 -18.98
CA ALA A 181 9.38 5.81 -18.64
C ALA A 181 9.64 6.91 -17.61
N SER A 182 9.04 8.09 -17.79
CA SER A 182 9.15 9.20 -16.83
C SER A 182 8.58 8.86 -15.46
N TRP A 183 7.42 8.19 -15.40
CA TRP A 183 6.86 7.73 -14.12
C TRP A 183 7.77 6.72 -13.43
N ARG A 184 8.46 5.85 -14.18
CA ARG A 184 9.44 4.92 -13.62
C ARG A 184 10.61 5.67 -12.99
N GLU A 185 11.14 6.71 -13.63
CA GLU A 185 12.20 7.55 -13.06
C GLU A 185 11.74 8.29 -11.79
N GLN A 186 10.49 8.73 -11.75
CA GLN A 186 9.91 9.35 -10.56
C GLN A 186 9.84 8.38 -9.37
N LEU A 187 9.67 7.06 -9.59
CA LEU A 187 9.70 6.07 -8.51
C LEU A 187 11.02 6.09 -7.73
N ASP A 188 12.13 6.40 -8.39
CA ASP A 188 13.44 6.40 -7.75
C ASP A 188 13.63 7.60 -6.80
N ARG A 189 12.78 8.62 -6.90
CA ARG A 189 12.74 9.77 -5.99
C ARG A 189 11.93 9.49 -4.72
N LEU A 190 11.05 8.49 -4.74
CA LEU A 190 10.28 8.11 -3.56
C LEU A 190 11.15 7.33 -2.56
N PRO A 191 10.99 7.57 -1.24
CA PRO A 191 11.46 6.65 -0.21
C PRO A 191 10.97 5.22 -0.48
N GLU A 192 11.81 4.21 -0.21
CA GLU A 192 11.55 2.82 -0.58
C GLU A 192 10.22 2.30 -0.04
N ASP A 193 9.91 2.59 1.22
CA ASP A 193 8.67 2.20 1.91
C ASP A 193 7.39 2.79 1.28
N LEU A 194 7.50 3.86 0.49
CA LEU A 194 6.38 4.49 -0.21
C LEU A 194 6.19 4.00 -1.65
N ARG A 195 7.08 3.13 -2.16
CA ARG A 195 7.09 2.75 -3.58
C ARG A 195 6.03 1.73 -3.96
N ALA A 196 5.44 0.99 -3.02
CA ALA A 196 4.56 -0.14 -3.34
C ALA A 196 3.42 0.23 -4.31
N GLY A 197 2.59 1.20 -3.92
CA GLY A 197 1.47 1.69 -4.72
C GLY A 197 1.90 2.30 -6.06
N PRO A 198 2.80 3.29 -6.07
CA PRO A 198 3.33 3.87 -7.30
C PRO A 198 3.95 2.82 -8.26
N THR A 199 4.64 1.81 -7.73
CA THR A 199 5.18 0.68 -8.52
C THR A 199 4.07 -0.08 -9.24
N PHE A 200 2.94 -0.33 -8.57
CA PHE A 200 1.77 -0.93 -9.18
C PHE A 200 1.20 -0.08 -10.33
N VAL A 201 1.13 1.25 -10.17
CA VAL A 201 0.67 2.17 -11.22
C VAL A 201 1.56 2.13 -12.45
N VAL A 202 2.88 2.18 -12.26
CA VAL A 202 3.85 2.11 -13.36
C VAL A 202 3.84 0.73 -14.02
N GLY A 203 3.68 -0.34 -13.25
CA GLY A 203 3.50 -1.69 -13.78
C GLY A 203 2.27 -1.81 -14.67
N GLN A 204 1.15 -1.20 -14.28
CA GLN A 204 -0.05 -1.11 -15.12
C GLN A 204 0.17 -0.32 -16.40
N ALA A 205 0.95 0.78 -16.35
CA ALA A 205 1.29 1.56 -17.54
C ALA A 205 2.04 0.71 -18.56
N PHE A 206 3.09 0.00 -18.14
CA PHE A 206 3.86 -0.89 -19.02
C PHE A 206 3.02 -2.07 -19.54
N ALA A 207 2.15 -2.64 -18.71
CA ALA A 207 1.23 -3.69 -19.13
C ALA A 207 0.28 -3.21 -20.24
N ARG A 208 -0.21 -1.96 -20.17
CA ARG A 208 -1.06 -1.37 -21.20
C ARG A 208 -0.35 -1.07 -22.51
N LEU A 209 0.95 -0.79 -22.43
CA LEU A 209 1.83 -0.59 -23.59
C LEU A 209 2.37 -1.91 -24.16
N GLU A 210 1.83 -3.05 -23.73
CA GLU A 210 2.25 -4.40 -24.12
C GLU A 210 3.71 -4.73 -23.82
N GLN A 211 4.37 -3.93 -22.95
CA GLN A 211 5.73 -4.19 -22.47
C GLN A 211 5.70 -5.22 -21.34
N SER A 212 5.29 -6.44 -21.69
CA SER A 212 4.92 -7.51 -20.75
C SER A 212 6.08 -7.89 -19.81
N GLU A 213 7.31 -7.97 -20.31
CA GLU A 213 8.48 -8.32 -19.49
C GLU A 213 8.78 -7.24 -18.44
N THR A 214 8.87 -5.97 -18.86
CA THR A 214 9.08 -4.83 -17.96
C THR A 214 7.98 -4.74 -16.91
N ALA A 215 6.72 -4.92 -17.31
CA ALA A 215 5.57 -4.91 -16.41
C ALA A 215 5.66 -6.04 -15.38
N ALA A 216 5.91 -7.29 -15.81
CA ALA A 216 6.02 -8.44 -14.91
C ALA A 216 7.13 -8.24 -13.87
N LEU A 217 8.33 -7.84 -14.29
CA LEU A 217 9.47 -7.61 -13.39
C LEU A 217 9.16 -6.52 -12.37
N LEU A 218 8.56 -5.41 -12.80
CA LEU A 218 8.24 -4.29 -11.92
C LEU A 218 7.18 -4.68 -10.89
N LEU A 219 6.11 -5.36 -11.32
CA LEU A 219 5.02 -5.79 -10.46
C LEU A 219 5.48 -6.82 -9.42
N MET A 220 6.40 -7.73 -9.76
CA MET A 220 6.96 -8.70 -8.82
C MET A 220 7.78 -8.05 -7.68
N ARG A 221 8.22 -6.80 -7.81
CA ARG A 221 8.94 -6.11 -6.72
C ARG A 221 8.04 -5.89 -5.50
N VAL A 222 6.76 -5.61 -5.70
CA VAL A 222 5.81 -5.33 -4.62
C VAL A 222 5.66 -6.51 -3.64
N PRO A 223 5.33 -7.74 -4.07
CA PRO A 223 5.23 -8.89 -3.15
C PRO A 223 6.57 -9.28 -2.50
N ILE A 224 7.71 -8.87 -3.08
CA ILE A 224 9.04 -9.15 -2.52
C ILE A 224 9.44 -8.12 -1.46
N LEU A 225 9.24 -6.82 -1.74
CA LEU A 225 9.71 -5.71 -0.91
C LEU A 225 8.65 -5.17 0.05
N HIS A 226 7.36 -5.38 -0.26
CA HIS A 226 6.22 -4.80 0.45
C HIS A 226 5.15 -5.86 0.72
N ALA A 227 5.58 -7.04 1.18
CA ALA A 227 4.71 -8.20 1.43
C ALA A 227 3.62 -7.93 2.50
N ASP A 228 3.80 -6.89 3.31
CA ASP A 228 2.82 -6.46 4.32
C ASP A 228 1.63 -5.68 3.74
N GLN A 229 1.66 -5.32 2.46
CA GLN A 229 0.52 -4.79 1.71
C GLN A 229 -0.14 -5.91 0.91
N ALA A 230 -0.72 -6.90 1.61
CA ALA A 230 -1.13 -8.19 1.06
C ALA A 230 -2.11 -8.08 -0.11
N ASP A 231 -3.13 -7.20 -0.03
CA ASP A 231 -4.08 -7.03 -1.14
C ASP A 231 -3.43 -6.42 -2.39
N LEU A 232 -2.53 -5.45 -2.21
CA LEU A 232 -1.78 -4.86 -3.32
C LEU A 232 -0.75 -5.85 -3.90
N ALA A 233 -0.09 -6.63 -3.05
CA ALA A 233 0.83 -7.69 -3.46
C ALA A 233 0.10 -8.75 -4.29
N ALA A 234 -1.10 -9.17 -3.87
CA ALA A 234 -1.95 -10.08 -4.64
C ALA A 234 -2.33 -9.49 -6.00
N ALA A 235 -2.71 -8.21 -6.05
CA ALA A 235 -3.01 -7.51 -7.30
C ALA A 235 -1.80 -7.51 -8.26
N CYS A 236 -0.62 -7.21 -7.73
CA CYS A 236 0.62 -7.18 -8.51
C CYS A 236 1.00 -8.56 -9.03
N LEU A 237 0.93 -9.60 -8.20
CA LEU A 237 1.21 -10.99 -8.61
C LEU A 237 0.26 -11.47 -9.70
N THR A 238 -1.04 -11.22 -9.55
CA THR A 238 -2.05 -11.59 -10.56
C THR A 238 -1.79 -10.86 -11.88
N LEU A 239 -1.48 -9.56 -11.85
CA LEU A 239 -1.17 -8.82 -13.06
C LEU A 239 0.15 -9.27 -13.69
N ALA A 240 1.19 -9.52 -12.89
CA ALA A 240 2.47 -10.05 -13.37
C ALA A 240 2.29 -11.42 -14.04
N ALA A 241 1.50 -12.31 -13.45
CA ALA A 241 1.18 -13.61 -14.02
C ALA A 241 0.53 -13.48 -15.41
N ARG A 242 -0.44 -12.56 -15.58
CA ARG A 242 -1.03 -12.26 -16.89
C ARG A 242 0.02 -11.80 -17.91
N GLN A 243 0.97 -10.96 -17.50
CA GLN A 243 2.04 -10.53 -18.41
C GLN A 243 2.98 -11.68 -18.79
N LEU A 244 3.26 -12.61 -17.88
CA LEU A 244 4.01 -13.83 -18.19
C LEU A 244 3.24 -14.75 -19.16
N GLU A 245 1.91 -14.81 -19.06
CA GLU A 245 1.09 -15.51 -20.06
C GLU A 245 1.23 -14.87 -21.44
N ASN A 246 1.23 -13.54 -21.54
CA ASN A 246 1.42 -12.82 -22.80
C ASN A 246 2.80 -13.11 -23.43
N LEU A 247 3.81 -13.40 -22.61
CA LEU A 247 5.15 -13.83 -23.05
C LEU A 247 5.24 -15.33 -23.38
N GLY A 248 4.14 -16.09 -23.26
CA GLY A 248 4.15 -17.55 -23.44
C GLY A 248 4.78 -18.33 -22.28
N GLN A 249 5.09 -17.68 -21.16
CA GLN A 249 5.70 -18.29 -19.97
C GLN A 249 4.64 -18.88 -19.04
N SER A 250 3.78 -19.75 -19.56
CA SER A 250 2.61 -20.30 -18.84
C SER A 250 2.96 -21.04 -17.55
N LYS A 251 4.14 -21.68 -17.48
CA LYS A 251 4.60 -22.37 -16.27
C LYS A 251 4.87 -21.40 -15.12
N ASP A 252 5.52 -20.26 -15.41
CA ASP A 252 5.82 -19.25 -14.40
C ASP A 252 4.58 -18.45 -14.02
N ALA A 253 3.71 -18.12 -14.97
CA ALA A 253 2.38 -17.57 -14.69
C ALA A 253 1.58 -18.46 -13.73
N ALA A 254 1.54 -19.78 -13.99
CA ALA A 254 0.86 -20.75 -13.13
C ALA A 254 1.50 -20.86 -11.73
N ARG A 255 2.80 -20.57 -11.57
CA ARG A 255 3.44 -20.49 -10.24
C ARG A 255 2.95 -19.27 -9.48
N LEU A 256 2.94 -18.10 -10.12
CA LEU A 256 2.46 -16.87 -9.50
C LEU A 256 0.98 -16.97 -9.10
N TYR A 257 0.11 -17.52 -9.97
CA TYR A 257 -1.30 -17.73 -9.60
C TYR A 257 -1.47 -18.65 -8.38
N ARG A 258 -0.70 -19.74 -8.29
CA ARG A 258 -0.74 -20.62 -7.11
C ARG A 258 -0.26 -19.91 -5.85
N GLU A 259 0.73 -19.03 -5.96
CA GLU A 259 1.17 -18.21 -4.84
C GLU A 259 0.08 -17.26 -4.36
N VAL A 260 -0.64 -16.59 -5.27
CA VAL A 260 -1.78 -15.74 -4.93
C VAL A 260 -2.84 -16.53 -4.17
N ILE A 261 -3.21 -17.72 -4.66
CA ILE A 261 -4.22 -18.58 -4.04
C ILE A 261 -3.77 -19.03 -2.65
N ALA A 262 -2.50 -19.41 -2.50
CA ALA A 262 -1.97 -19.93 -1.24
C ALA A 262 -1.83 -18.85 -0.15
N LYS A 263 -1.42 -17.63 -0.53
CA LYS A 263 -1.10 -16.55 0.43
C LYS A 263 -2.23 -15.54 0.63
N HIS A 264 -3.16 -15.41 -0.32
CA HIS A 264 -4.18 -14.37 -0.35
C HIS A 264 -5.59 -14.94 -0.58
N ALA A 265 -5.89 -16.07 0.07
CA ALA A 265 -7.15 -16.80 -0.10
C ALA A 265 -8.39 -15.94 0.17
N GLY A 266 -9.47 -16.18 -0.59
CA GLY A 266 -10.78 -15.55 -0.40
C GLY A 266 -10.95 -14.15 -1.00
N GLY A 267 -9.87 -13.50 -1.43
CA GLY A 267 -9.92 -12.21 -2.12
C GLY A 267 -10.26 -12.31 -3.61
N ARG A 268 -10.62 -11.17 -4.24
CA ARG A 268 -10.93 -11.10 -5.67
C ARG A 268 -9.77 -11.59 -6.56
N HIS A 269 -8.53 -11.32 -6.15
CA HIS A 269 -7.33 -11.69 -6.89
C HIS A 269 -7.07 -13.20 -6.85
N ALA A 270 -7.40 -13.87 -5.74
CA ALA A 270 -7.34 -15.33 -5.65
C ALA A 270 -8.40 -15.99 -6.52
N GLN A 271 -9.65 -15.48 -6.51
CA GLN A 271 -10.71 -15.99 -7.39
C GLN A 271 -10.33 -15.86 -8.87
N GLU A 272 -9.72 -14.74 -9.23
CA GLU A 272 -9.21 -14.52 -10.58
C GLU A 272 -8.07 -15.50 -10.94
N ALA A 273 -7.10 -15.65 -10.03
CA ALA A 273 -5.98 -16.59 -10.19
C ALA A 273 -6.47 -18.04 -10.36
N GLU A 274 -7.47 -18.48 -9.60
CA GLU A 274 -8.12 -19.78 -9.75
C GLU A 274 -8.77 -19.96 -11.12
N ALA A 275 -9.46 -18.93 -11.60
CA ALA A 275 -10.07 -18.95 -12.93
C ALA A 275 -9.01 -19.09 -14.03
N ARG A 276 -7.92 -18.29 -13.97
CA ARG A 276 -6.83 -18.35 -14.95
C ARG A 276 -6.07 -19.67 -14.92
N LEU A 277 -5.79 -20.21 -13.74
CA LEU A 277 -5.06 -21.48 -13.58
C LEU A 277 -5.84 -22.66 -14.17
N ARG A 278 -7.17 -22.67 -14.04
CA ARG A 278 -8.04 -23.67 -14.69
C ARG A 278 -7.92 -23.60 -16.23
N THR A 279 -7.96 -22.39 -16.80
CA THR A 279 -7.80 -22.20 -18.25
C THR A 279 -6.45 -22.68 -18.75
N LEU A 280 -5.35 -22.36 -18.05
CA LEU A 280 -4.00 -22.80 -18.44
C LEU A 280 -3.85 -24.33 -18.45
N SER A 281 -4.47 -25.01 -17.48
CA SER A 281 -4.43 -26.48 -17.40
C SER A 281 -5.15 -27.12 -18.58
N GLN A 282 -6.33 -26.61 -18.95
CA GLN A 282 -7.11 -27.11 -20.09
C GLN A 282 -6.43 -26.92 -21.46
N ASN A 283 -5.58 -25.89 -21.59
CA ASN A 283 -4.82 -25.64 -22.82
C ASN A 283 -3.57 -26.51 -22.95
N THR A 284 -3.10 -27.13 -21.86
CA THR A 284 -1.92 -28.01 -21.88
C THR A 284 -2.28 -29.45 -22.29
N ASP A 285 -3.55 -29.84 -22.14
CA ASP A 285 -4.08 -31.16 -22.47
C ASP A 285 -4.57 -31.30 -23.94
N LYS A 286 -4.42 -30.25 -24.76
CA LYS A 286 -4.75 -30.24 -26.19
C LYS A 286 -3.50 -30.19 -27.05
#